data_AF-A0A257Y6Z4-F1
#
_entry.id   AF-A0A257Y6Z4-F1
#
_cell.length_a   1.000
_cell.length_b   1.000
_cell.length_c   1.000
_cell.angle_alpha   90.00
_cell.angle_beta   90.00
_cell.angle_gamma   90.00
#
_symmetry.space_group_name_H-M   'P 1'
#
loop_
_entity.id
_entity.type
_entity.pdbx_description
1 polymer ?
#
loop_
_entity_poly.entity_id
_entity_poly.type
_entity_poly.pdbx_seq_one_letter_code
_entity_poly.pdbx_strand_id
1 'polypeptide(L)' 'MIGRVAERMGLSARGYHRVLRVARTISDLDASPTVRKPHIAEAISFRLSSAIGGL' A
#
# COMPACT_ATOMS: atom_id res chain seq x y z
N MET A 1 20.30 3.92 9.97
CA MET A 1 19.71 2.81 10.74
C MET A 1 18.18 2.90 10.69
N ILE A 2 17.53 2.40 9.62
CA ILE A 2 16.08 2.59 9.37
C ILE A 2 15.31 1.25 9.31
N GLY A 3 15.91 0.15 9.77
CA GLY A 3 15.34 -1.20 9.66
C GLY A 3 14.18 -1.52 10.61
N ARG A 4 13.86 -0.67 11.60
CA ARG A 4 13.02 -1.08 12.74
C ARG A 4 11.50 -0.96 12.55
N VAL A 5 11.01 -0.50 11.40
CA VAL A 5 9.56 -0.40 11.15
C VAL A 5 9.06 -1.43 10.13
N ALA A 6 9.95 -2.07 9.36
CA ALA A 6 9.59 -3.06 8.36
C ALA A 6 9.19 -4.43 8.94
N GLU A 7 9.53 -4.73 10.20
CA GLU A 7 9.36 -6.07 10.78
C GLU A 7 7.98 -6.32 11.42
N ARG A 8 7.16 -5.30 11.66
CA ARG A 8 5.96 -5.43 12.52
C ARG A 8 4.65 -5.80 11.80
N MET A 9 4.66 -5.96 10.48
CA MET A 9 3.43 -6.10 9.67
C MET A 9 3.43 -7.27 8.66
N GLY A 10 4.41 -8.18 8.68
CA GLY A 10 4.46 -9.32 7.74
C GLY A 10 4.57 -8.96 6.25
N LEU A 11 4.62 -7.66 5.93
CA LEU A 11 4.91 -7.16 4.58
C LEU A 11 6.42 -7.13 4.41
N SER A 12 6.96 -8.01 3.57
CA SER A 12 8.31 -7.82 3.05
C SER A 12 8.48 -6.39 2.55
N ALA A 13 9.69 -5.83 2.59
CA ALA A 13 9.99 -4.47 2.09
C ALA A 13 9.39 -4.22 0.68
N ARG A 14 9.32 -5.27 -0.16
CA ARG A 14 8.67 -5.26 -1.47
C ARG A 14 7.14 -5.08 -1.40
N GLY A 15 6.49 -5.74 -0.45
CA GLY A 15 5.05 -5.61 -0.22
C GLY A 15 4.67 -4.20 0.21
N TYR A 16 5.48 -3.57 1.08
CA TYR A 16 5.30 -2.18 1.48
C TYR A 16 5.48 -1.22 0.30
N HIS A 17 6.55 -1.41 -0.48
CA HIS A 17 6.79 -0.60 -1.68
C HIS A 17 5.65 -0.71 -2.70
N ARG A 18 5.07 -1.91 -2.88
CA ARG A 18 3.90 -2.10 -3.76
C ARG A 18 2.67 -1.36 -3.25
N VAL A 19 2.39 -1.39 -1.94
CA VAL A 19 1.28 -0.62 -1.34
C VAL A 19 1.46 0.87 -1.59
N LEU A 20 2.67 1.41 -1.37
CA LEU A 20 2.94 2.82 -1.63
C LEU A 20 2.74 3.21 -3.10
N ARG A 21 3.12 2.35 -4.04
CA ARG A 21 2.91 2.59 -5.47
C ARG A 21 1.42 2.66 -5.82
N VAL A 22 0.62 1.73 -5.30
CA VAL A 22 -0.84 1.72 -5.52
C VAL A 22 -1.51 2.93 -4.84
N ALA A 23 -1.11 3.26 -3.61
CA ALA A 23 -1.64 4.41 -2.88
C ALA A 23 -1.35 5.74 -3.60
N ARG A 24 -0.22 5.85 -4.31
CA ARG A 24 0.09 6.99 -5.18
C ARG A 24 -0.84 7.05 -6.39
N THR A 25 -1.07 5.93 -7.07
CA THR A 25 -2.04 5.88 -8.17
C THR A 25 -3.44 6.29 -7.70
N ILE A 26 -3.88 5.82 -6.53
CA ILE A 26 -5.17 6.20 -5.95
C ILE A 26 -5.20 7.70 -5.64
N SER A 27 -4.13 8.27 -5.08
CA SER A 27 -4.08 9.72 -4.82
C SER A 27 -4.14 10.55 -6.11
N ASP A 28 -3.48 10.06 -7.17
CA ASP A 28 -3.48 10.72 -8.47
C ASP A 28 -4.90 10.71 -9.08
N LEU A 29 -5.64 9.60 -8.92
CA LEU A 29 -7.05 9.49 -9.35
C LEU A 29 -8.00 10.36 -8.51
N ASP A 30 -7.74 10.52 -7.22
CA ASP A 30 -8.47 11.42 -6.31
C ASP A 30 -8.10 12.90 -6.51
N ALA A 31 -7.22 13.22 -7.47
CA ALA A 31 -6.63 14.55 -7.67
C ALA A 31 -6.06 15.17 -6.37
N SER A 32 -5.61 14.32 -5.45
CA SER A 32 -5.09 14.74 -4.15
C SER A 32 -3.59 15.05 -4.27
N PRO A 33 -3.12 16.22 -3.81
CA PRO A 33 -1.72 16.63 -3.94
C PRO A 33 -0.76 15.77 -3.10
N THR A 34 -1.29 15.00 -2.14
CA THR A 34 -0.50 14.12 -1.28
C THR A 34 -1.19 12.78 -1.07
N VAL A 35 -0.40 11.75 -0.78
CA VAL A 35 -0.92 10.45 -0.33
C VAL A 35 -1.44 10.59 1.10
N ARG A 36 -2.73 10.33 1.29
CA ARG A 36 -3.41 10.42 2.59
C ARG A 36 -3.73 9.02 3.12
N LYS A 37 -4.10 8.93 4.40
CA LYS A 37 -4.50 7.67 5.04
C LYS A 37 -5.57 6.88 4.26
N PRO A 38 -6.61 7.50 3.66
CA PRO A 38 -7.59 6.78 2.85
C PRO A 38 -6.97 6.03 1.66
N HIS A 39 -6.05 6.66 0.92
CA HIS A 39 -5.41 6.02 -0.24
C HIS A 39 -4.55 4.82 0.15
N ILE A 40 -3.91 4.88 1.33
CA ILE A 40 -3.13 3.76 1.86
C ILE A 40 -4.05 2.61 2.27
N ALA A 41 -5.15 2.90 2.96
CA ALA A 41 -6.13 1.89 3.36
C ALA A 41 -6.70 1.17 2.14
N GLU A 42 -7.07 1.92 1.10
CA GLU A 42 -7.58 1.37 -0.15
C GLU A 42 -6.52 0.53 -0.89
N ALA A 43 -5.28 1.01 -0.97
CA ALA A 43 -4.17 0.24 -1.54
C ALA A 43 -3.90 -1.09 -0.81
N ILE A 44 -4.07 -1.13 0.51
CA ILE A 44 -3.96 -2.36 1.31
C ILE A 44 -5.12 -3.31 0.97
N SER A 45 -6.35 -2.79 0.88
CA SER A 45 -7.53 -3.57 0.49
C SER A 45 -7.39 -4.18 -0.91
N PHE A 46 -6.87 -3.44 -1.88
CA PHE A 46 -6.55 -3.96 -3.21
C PHE A 46 -5.54 -5.12 -3.16
N ARG A 47 -4.55 -5.05 -2.28
CA ARG A 47 -3.58 -6.14 -2.10
C ARG A 47 -4.17 -7.38 -1.46
N LEU A 48 -5.06 -7.22 -0.48
CA LEU A 48 -5.83 -8.32 0.09
C LEU A 48 -6.65 -8.95 -1.01
N SER A 49 -7.48 -8.18 -1.72
CA SER A 49 -8.32 -8.67 -2.82
C SER A 49 -7.54 -9.40 -3.91
N SER A 50 -6.38 -8.87 -4.33
CA SER A 50 -5.52 -9.53 -5.32
C SER A 50 -4.89 -10.84 -4.80
N ALA A 51 -4.74 -11.02 -3.49
CA ALA A 51 -4.26 -12.27 -2.91
C ALA A 51 -5.37 -13.32 -2.75
N ILE A 52 -6.64 -12.90 -2.60
CA ILE A 52 -7.79 -13.81 -2.45
C ILE A 52 -8.42 -14.19 -3.80
N GLY A 53 -8.28 -13.36 -4.84
CA GLY A 53 -8.85 -13.59 -6.17
C GLY A 53 -8.01 -14.44 -7.13
N GLY A 54 -7.10 -15.26 -6.62
CA GLY A 54 -6.23 -16.15 -7.40
C GLY A 54 -6.70 -17.61 -7.49
N LEU A 55 -8.03 -17.83 -7.46
CA LEU A 55 -8.69 -19.14 -7.61
C LEU A 55 -9.49 -19.16 -8.91
#